data_AF-A0A3P5ZVM3-F1
#
_entry.id   AF-A0A3P5ZVM3-F1
#
_cell.length_a   1.000
_cell.length_b   1.000
_cell.length_c   1.000
_cell.angle_alpha   90.00
_cell.angle_beta   90.00
_cell.angle_gamma   90.00
#
_symmetry.space_group_name_H-M   'P 1'
#
loop_
_entity.id
_entity.type
_entity.pdbx_description
1 polymer ?
#
loop_
_entity_poly.entity_id
_entity_poly.type
_entity_poly.pdbx_seq_one_letter_code
_entity_poly.pdbx_strand_id
1 'polypeptide(L)'
;VADSIEKGTEHEDEYMISEKELLVYSIREAAANNLKRFAEEFGPEWAMQHLVPQVLDMVTNPHYLHRMMVLRAISLMAPVMGSEITCSKFLPVVAEASKDRVPNVKFNVAKLLQSLIPIVDQSCLVDLSEDPDVDVRYFANQALRSIDDAAAAQS
;
A
#
# COMPACT_ATOMS: atom_id res chain seq x y z
N VAL A 1 -38.89 21.77 -19.42
CA VAL A 1 -39.09 20.31 -19.54
C VAL A 1 -37.81 19.64 -20.00
N ALA A 2 -37.26 19.96 -21.19
CA ALA A 2 -35.96 19.42 -21.64
C ALA A 2 -34.82 19.69 -20.63
N ASP A 3 -34.68 20.95 -20.19
CA ASP A 3 -33.65 21.39 -19.22
C ASP A 3 -33.78 20.73 -17.81
N SER A 4 -34.97 20.22 -17.48
CA SER A 4 -35.24 19.50 -16.22
C SER A 4 -35.02 18.00 -16.35
N ILE A 5 -35.18 17.45 -17.57
CA ILE A 5 -34.88 16.05 -17.88
C ILE A 5 -33.36 15.87 -17.98
N GLU A 6 -32.66 16.80 -18.62
CA GLU A 6 -31.20 16.76 -18.81
C GLU A 6 -30.44 16.85 -17.48
N LYS A 7 -30.87 17.75 -16.57
CA LYS A 7 -30.36 17.79 -15.18
C LYS A 7 -30.68 16.54 -14.37
N GLY A 8 -31.81 15.88 -14.64
CA GLY A 8 -32.18 14.61 -14.00
C GLY A 8 -31.26 13.47 -14.43
N THR A 9 -30.96 13.38 -15.73
CA THR A 9 -30.06 12.38 -16.29
C THR A 9 -28.60 12.58 -15.86
N GLU A 10 -28.12 13.83 -15.75
CA GLU A 10 -26.77 14.12 -15.25
C GLU A 10 -26.58 13.69 -13.79
N HIS A 11 -27.59 13.89 -12.93
CA HIS A 11 -27.54 13.46 -11.54
C HIS A 11 -27.61 11.94 -11.38
N GLU A 12 -28.42 11.27 -12.20
CA GLU A 12 -28.45 9.81 -12.27
C GLU A 12 -27.11 9.26 -12.77
N ASP A 13 -26.52 9.84 -13.81
CA ASP A 13 -25.21 9.43 -14.32
C ASP A 13 -24.09 9.62 -13.28
N GLU A 14 -24.07 10.75 -12.57
CA GLU A 14 -23.11 11.02 -11.50
C GLU A 14 -23.25 10.01 -10.35
N TYR A 15 -24.49 9.71 -9.95
CA TYR A 15 -24.77 8.68 -8.95
C TYR A 15 -24.31 7.29 -9.42
N MET A 16 -24.62 6.92 -10.66
CA MET A 16 -24.21 5.64 -11.26
C MET A 16 -22.69 5.54 -11.43
N ILE A 17 -22.00 6.65 -11.71
CA ILE A 17 -20.53 6.71 -11.73
C ILE A 17 -19.99 6.46 -10.31
N SER A 18 -20.56 7.12 -9.29
CA SER A 18 -20.14 6.96 -7.90
C SER A 18 -20.34 5.52 -7.39
N GLU A 19 -21.47 4.88 -7.73
CA GLU A 19 -21.74 3.48 -7.36
C GLU A 19 -20.78 2.51 -8.05
N LYS A 20 -20.46 2.74 -9.32
CA LYS A 20 -19.46 1.94 -10.05
C LYS A 20 -18.08 2.09 -9.42
N GLU A 21 -17.67 3.30 -9.05
CA GLU A 21 -16.38 3.52 -8.39
C GLU A 21 -16.31 2.80 -7.03
N LEU A 22 -17.40 2.83 -6.26
CA LEU A 22 -17.55 2.08 -5.01
C LEU A 22 -17.47 0.56 -5.23
N LEU A 23 -18.10 0.06 -6.28
CA LEU A 23 -18.04 -1.36 -6.65
C LEU A 23 -16.63 -1.78 -7.06
N VAL A 24 -15.94 -0.99 -7.88
CA VAL A 24 -14.57 -1.31 -8.29
C VAL A 24 -13.62 -1.22 -7.08
N TYR A 25 -13.83 -0.30 -6.16
CA TYR A 25 -13.11 -0.26 -4.89
C TYR A 25 -13.33 -1.53 -4.06
N SER A 26 -14.59 -1.97 -3.87
CA SER A 26 -14.89 -3.16 -3.06
C SER A 26 -14.28 -4.44 -3.65
N ILE A 27 -14.27 -4.59 -4.97
CA ILE A 27 -13.61 -5.71 -5.65
C ILE A 27 -12.10 -5.70 -5.40
N ARG A 28 -11.44 -4.54 -5.51
CA ARG A 28 -10.00 -4.42 -5.24
C ARG A 28 -9.66 -4.73 -3.79
N GLU A 29 -10.49 -4.25 -2.85
CA GLU A 29 -10.30 -4.52 -1.43
C GLU A 29 -10.50 -6.00 -1.11
N ALA A 30 -11.52 -6.65 -1.70
CA ALA A 30 -11.73 -8.10 -1.55
C ALA A 30 -10.54 -8.90 -2.11
N ALA A 31 -10.00 -8.50 -3.27
CA ALA A 31 -8.82 -9.14 -3.86
C ALA A 31 -7.59 -9.06 -2.95
N ALA A 32 -7.30 -7.88 -2.39
CA ALA A 32 -6.17 -7.70 -1.46
C ALA A 32 -6.33 -8.55 -0.18
N ASN A 33 -7.55 -8.64 0.35
CA ASN A 33 -7.83 -9.51 1.50
C ASN A 33 -7.70 -10.99 1.16
N ASN A 34 -8.06 -11.42 -0.05
CA ASN A 34 -7.85 -12.81 -0.48
C ASN A 34 -6.37 -13.17 -0.59
N LEU A 35 -5.52 -12.26 -1.10
CA LEU A 35 -4.07 -12.46 -1.13
C LEU A 35 -3.50 -12.71 0.27
N LYS A 36 -3.93 -11.90 1.25
CA LYS A 36 -3.57 -12.10 2.65
C LYS A 36 -4.02 -13.49 3.15
N ARG A 37 -5.29 -13.84 2.93
CA ARG A 37 -5.85 -15.13 3.37
C ARG A 37 -5.10 -16.32 2.77
N PHE A 38 -4.70 -16.24 1.49
CA PHE A 38 -3.89 -17.29 0.88
C PHE A 38 -2.48 -17.36 1.48
N ALA A 39 -1.86 -16.22 1.80
CA ALA A 39 -0.59 -16.22 2.51
C ALA A 39 -0.71 -16.81 3.93
N GLU A 40 -1.83 -16.56 4.63
CA GLU A 40 -2.10 -17.14 5.95
C GLU A 40 -2.32 -18.67 5.87
N GLU A 41 -3.05 -19.14 4.87
CA GLU A 41 -3.40 -20.56 4.70
C GLU A 41 -2.22 -21.41 4.21
N PHE A 42 -1.47 -20.91 3.23
CA PHE A 42 -0.42 -21.68 2.55
C PHE A 42 1.00 -21.35 3.04
N GLY A 43 1.14 -20.31 3.86
CA GLY A 43 2.40 -19.90 4.46
C GLY A 43 3.27 -18.98 3.59
N PRO A 44 4.28 -18.34 4.21
CA PRO A 44 5.08 -17.30 3.58
C PRO A 44 5.96 -17.81 2.44
N GLU A 45 6.51 -19.02 2.51
CA GLU A 45 7.34 -19.59 1.44
C GLU A 45 6.52 -19.81 0.17
N TRP A 46 5.32 -20.37 0.32
CA TRP A 46 4.40 -20.56 -0.80
C TRP A 46 3.97 -19.22 -1.40
N ALA A 47 3.62 -18.25 -0.56
CA ALA A 47 3.20 -16.92 -0.99
C ALA A 47 4.34 -16.17 -1.70
N MET A 48 5.60 -16.33 -1.26
CA MET A 48 6.77 -15.77 -1.96
C MET A 48 6.88 -16.32 -3.38
N GLN A 49 6.61 -17.61 -3.57
CA GLN A 49 6.73 -18.23 -4.89
C GLN A 49 5.56 -17.89 -5.84
N HIS A 50 4.35 -17.76 -5.31
CA HIS A 50 3.14 -17.73 -6.14
C HIS A 50 2.39 -16.40 -6.14
N LEU A 51 2.45 -15.62 -5.05
CA LEU A 51 1.70 -14.37 -4.90
C LEU A 51 2.60 -13.14 -5.07
N VAL A 52 3.73 -13.10 -4.36
CA VAL A 52 4.61 -11.92 -4.33
C VAL A 52 5.02 -11.46 -5.74
N PRO A 53 5.46 -12.32 -6.67
CA PRO A 53 5.86 -11.88 -8.01
C PRO A 53 4.73 -11.21 -8.77
N GLN A 54 3.51 -11.73 -8.65
CA GLN A 54 2.33 -11.17 -9.32
C GLN A 54 1.92 -9.81 -8.74
N VAL A 55 2.00 -9.68 -7.41
CA VAL A 55 1.71 -8.41 -6.73
C VAL A 55 2.75 -7.34 -7.12
N LEU A 56 4.04 -7.71 -7.15
CA LEU A 56 5.10 -6.75 -7.43
C LEU A 56 5.16 -6.33 -8.90
N ASP A 57 4.79 -7.20 -9.85
CA ASP A 57 4.71 -6.87 -11.28
C ASP A 57 3.73 -5.71 -11.55
N MET A 58 2.72 -5.54 -10.69
CA MET A 58 1.75 -4.46 -10.82
C MET A 58 2.26 -3.08 -10.39
N VAL A 59 3.43 -2.98 -9.72
CA VAL A 59 3.92 -1.68 -9.21
C VAL A 59 4.31 -0.71 -10.32
N THR A 60 4.74 -1.22 -11.47
CA THR A 60 5.13 -0.38 -12.63
C THR A 60 3.96 -0.04 -13.55
N ASN A 61 2.74 -0.44 -13.18
CA ASN A 61 1.56 -0.20 -14.00
C ASN A 61 1.33 1.32 -14.20
N PRO A 62 1.07 1.79 -15.43
CA PRO A 62 0.90 3.23 -15.70
C PRO A 62 -0.28 3.84 -14.94
N HIS A 63 -1.29 3.04 -14.63
CA HIS A 63 -2.50 3.46 -13.97
C HIS A 63 -2.37 3.37 -12.43
N TYR A 64 -2.45 4.52 -11.77
CA TYR A 64 -2.09 4.66 -10.35
C TYR A 64 -2.94 3.83 -9.39
N LEU A 65 -4.20 3.53 -9.71
CA LEU A 65 -5.04 2.67 -8.88
C LEU A 65 -4.48 1.24 -8.74
N HIS A 66 -3.77 0.72 -9.74
CA HIS A 66 -3.09 -0.57 -9.61
C HIS A 66 -1.91 -0.47 -8.66
N ARG A 67 -1.12 0.61 -8.74
CA ARG A 67 -0.01 0.85 -7.82
C ARG A 67 -0.48 1.05 -6.38
N MET A 68 -1.61 1.73 -6.18
CA MET A 68 -2.28 1.80 -4.87
C MET A 68 -2.73 0.42 -4.37
N MET A 69 -3.24 -0.45 -5.25
CA MET A 69 -3.60 -1.82 -4.89
C MET A 69 -2.37 -2.61 -4.41
N VAL A 70 -1.21 -2.43 -5.05
CA VAL A 70 0.05 -3.06 -4.60
C VAL A 70 0.40 -2.63 -3.19
N LEU A 71 0.37 -1.33 -2.88
CA LEU A 71 0.62 -0.83 -1.53
C LEU A 71 -0.39 -1.41 -0.52
N ARG A 72 -1.66 -1.54 -0.91
CA ARG A 72 -2.68 -2.15 -0.07
C ARG A 72 -2.42 -3.64 0.16
N ALA A 73 -2.07 -4.40 -0.88
CA ALA A 73 -1.72 -5.82 -0.76
C ALA A 73 -0.51 -6.02 0.16
N ILE A 74 0.54 -5.22 -0.02
CA ILE A 74 1.72 -5.22 0.87
C ILE A 74 1.32 -4.95 2.32
N SER A 75 0.48 -3.94 2.58
CA SER A 75 0.02 -3.62 3.94
C SER A 75 -0.65 -4.79 4.65
N LEU A 76 -1.38 -5.63 3.89
CA LEU A 76 -2.11 -6.77 4.44
C LEU A 76 -1.25 -8.02 4.54
N MET A 77 -0.33 -8.23 3.60
CA MET A 77 0.52 -9.40 3.54
C MET A 77 1.71 -9.30 4.49
N ALA A 78 2.30 -8.11 4.68
CA ALA A 78 3.52 -7.94 5.48
C ALA A 78 3.48 -8.60 6.87
N PRO A 79 2.40 -8.50 7.67
CA PRO A 79 2.34 -9.17 8.97
C PRO A 79 2.43 -10.69 8.89
N VAL A 80 1.95 -11.28 7.79
CA VAL A 80 1.93 -12.73 7.52
C VAL A 80 3.26 -13.20 6.96
N MET A 81 3.92 -12.34 6.16
CA MET A 81 5.19 -12.66 5.51
C MET A 81 6.40 -12.50 6.45
N GLY A 82 6.27 -11.77 7.55
CA GLY A 82 7.33 -11.56 8.55
C GLY A 82 8.38 -10.52 8.13
N SER A 83 9.26 -10.17 9.09
CA SER A 83 10.28 -9.10 8.93
C SER A 83 11.19 -9.34 7.73
N GLU A 84 11.81 -10.51 7.63
CA GLU A 84 12.83 -10.80 6.60
C GLU A 84 12.29 -10.61 5.18
N ILE A 85 11.12 -11.18 4.87
CA ILE A 85 10.51 -11.05 3.55
C ILE A 85 10.02 -9.62 3.34
N THR A 86 9.42 -9.00 4.36
CA THR A 86 8.94 -7.62 4.27
C THR A 86 10.09 -6.66 3.96
N CYS A 87 11.23 -6.78 4.65
CA CYS A 87 12.39 -5.95 4.42
C CYS A 87 13.05 -6.22 3.06
N SER A 88 13.20 -7.48 2.66
CA SER A 88 13.93 -7.82 1.44
C SER A 88 13.12 -7.69 0.15
N LYS A 89 11.78 -7.80 0.22
CA LYS A 89 10.89 -7.81 -0.97
C LYS A 89 9.93 -6.65 -1.03
N PHE A 90 9.33 -6.25 0.10
CA PHE A 90 8.29 -5.23 0.10
C PHE A 90 8.85 -3.83 0.28
N LEU A 91 9.76 -3.61 1.23
CA LEU A 91 10.33 -2.29 1.48
C LEU A 91 10.98 -1.64 0.24
N PRO A 92 11.73 -2.36 -0.63
CA PRO A 92 12.27 -1.75 -1.85
C PRO A 92 11.18 -1.22 -2.79
N VAL A 93 10.05 -1.91 -2.85
CA VAL A 93 8.89 -1.52 -3.67
C VAL A 93 8.19 -0.31 -3.06
N VAL A 94 8.08 -0.26 -1.73
CA VAL A 94 7.54 0.90 -1.01
C VAL A 94 8.44 2.13 -1.17
N ALA A 95 9.75 1.95 -1.11
CA ALA A 95 10.73 3.02 -1.35
C ALA A 95 10.66 3.54 -2.79
N GLU A 96 10.48 2.68 -3.78
CA GLU A 96 10.29 3.13 -5.16
C GLU A 96 8.95 3.85 -5.35
N ALA A 97 7.88 3.36 -4.72
CA ALA A 97 6.58 4.00 -4.76
C ALA A 97 6.54 5.38 -4.08
N SER A 98 7.48 5.72 -3.19
CA SER A 98 7.54 7.07 -2.59
C SER A 98 7.90 8.14 -3.63
N LYS A 99 8.53 7.73 -4.73
CA LYS A 99 8.96 8.60 -5.85
C LYS A 99 7.85 8.78 -6.90
N ASP A 100 6.66 8.22 -6.66
CA ASP A 100 5.56 8.24 -7.62
C ASP A 100 5.12 9.67 -7.96
N ARG A 101 4.90 9.94 -9.25
CA ARG A 101 4.39 11.24 -9.73
C ARG A 101 3.01 11.63 -9.18
N VAL A 102 2.22 10.66 -8.69
CA VAL A 102 0.87 10.88 -8.16
C VAL A 102 0.93 11.07 -6.64
N PRO A 103 0.57 12.26 -6.12
CA PRO A 103 0.65 12.56 -4.68
C PRO A 103 -0.10 11.57 -3.78
N ASN A 104 -1.24 11.05 -4.24
CA ASN A 104 -2.03 10.08 -3.49
C ASN A 104 -1.28 8.75 -3.26
N VAL A 105 -0.41 8.34 -4.18
CA VAL A 105 0.42 7.14 -3.99
C VAL A 105 1.46 7.40 -2.91
N LYS A 106 2.16 8.54 -2.97
CA LYS A 106 3.13 8.97 -1.94
C LYS A 106 2.50 9.05 -0.55
N PHE A 107 1.28 9.58 -0.45
CA PHE A 107 0.54 9.64 0.81
C PHE A 107 0.24 8.23 1.38
N ASN A 108 -0.10 7.27 0.52
CA ASN A 108 -0.32 5.89 0.96
C ASN A 108 0.99 5.17 1.32
N VAL A 109 2.12 5.54 0.72
CA VAL A 109 3.44 5.06 1.15
C VAL A 109 3.74 5.47 2.59
N ALA A 110 3.47 6.73 2.96
CA ALA A 110 3.64 7.19 4.33
C ALA A 110 2.83 6.37 5.34
N LYS A 111 1.54 6.14 5.03
CA LYS A 111 0.66 5.29 5.84
C LYS A 111 1.15 3.85 5.94
N LEU A 112 1.63 3.30 4.83
CA LEU A 112 2.16 1.95 4.78
C LEU A 112 3.40 1.82 5.65
N LEU A 113 4.38 2.71 5.51
CA LEU A 113 5.59 2.69 6.33
C LEU A 113 5.26 2.74 7.84
N GLN A 114 4.29 3.56 8.24
CA GLN A 114 3.80 3.57 9.62
C GLN A 114 3.23 2.21 10.05
N SER A 115 2.47 1.53 9.19
CA SER A 115 1.90 0.21 9.50
C SER A 115 2.92 -0.91 9.50
N LEU A 116 4.10 -0.72 8.88
CA LEU A 116 5.17 -1.71 8.82
C LEU A 116 6.09 -1.68 10.03
N ILE A 117 6.11 -0.57 10.79
CA ILE A 117 6.90 -0.40 12.01
C ILE A 117 6.87 -1.61 12.95
N PRO A 118 5.71 -2.19 13.34
CA PRO A 118 5.70 -3.32 14.28
C PRO A 118 6.20 -4.64 13.67
N ILE A 119 6.52 -4.67 12.37
CA ILE A 119 6.87 -5.87 11.61
C ILE A 119 8.35 -5.87 11.23
N VAL A 120 8.89 -4.70 10.87
CA VAL A 120 10.25 -4.58 10.33
C VAL A 120 11.27 -4.27 11.41
N ASP A 121 12.48 -4.79 11.24
CA ASP A 121 13.59 -4.45 12.10
C ASP A 121 14.04 -3.00 11.86
N GLN A 122 14.51 -2.34 12.92
CA GLN A 122 15.01 -0.97 12.85
C GLN A 122 16.13 -0.82 11.81
N SER A 123 16.96 -1.85 11.62
CA SER A 123 18.01 -1.89 10.59
C SER A 123 17.45 -1.67 9.18
N CYS A 124 16.31 -2.27 8.85
CA CYS A 124 15.69 -2.11 7.53
C CYS A 124 15.25 -0.66 7.27
N LEU A 125 14.90 0.08 8.32
CA LEU A 125 14.50 1.48 8.22
C LEU A 125 15.70 2.43 8.26
N VAL A 126 16.80 2.05 8.92
CA VAL A 126 18.05 2.83 8.94
C VAL A 126 18.60 2.95 7.52
N ASP A 127 18.64 1.87 6.75
CA ASP A 127 19.09 1.91 5.35
C ASP A 127 18.24 2.89 4.52
N LEU A 128 16.92 2.90 4.71
CA LEU A 128 16.02 3.84 4.04
C LEU A 128 16.14 5.28 4.57
N SER A 129 16.61 5.46 5.81
CA SER A 129 16.83 6.77 6.41
C SER A 129 18.05 7.50 5.83
N GLU A 130 18.92 6.79 5.11
CA GLU A 130 20.05 7.33 4.38
C GLU A 130 19.83 7.36 2.86
N ASP A 131 18.63 6.99 2.40
CA ASP A 131 18.30 6.96 0.96
C ASP A 131 18.55 8.34 0.33
N PRO A 132 19.15 8.42 -0.88
CA PRO A 132 19.41 9.70 -1.54
C PRO A 132 18.13 10.52 -1.78
N ASP A 133 16.99 9.85 -2.00
CA ASP A 133 15.72 10.51 -2.20
C ASP A 133 15.17 11.14 -0.91
N VAL A 134 14.77 12.40 -1.02
CA VAL A 134 14.32 13.20 0.13
C VAL A 134 13.04 12.64 0.73
N ASP A 135 12.11 12.15 -0.09
CA ASP A 135 10.82 11.65 0.37
C ASP A 135 11.00 10.29 1.06
N VAL A 136 11.79 9.37 0.49
CA VAL A 136 12.14 8.08 1.15
C VAL A 136 12.76 8.34 2.52
N ARG A 137 13.80 9.18 2.55
CA ARG A 137 14.50 9.53 3.78
C ARG A 137 13.57 10.16 4.81
N TYR A 138 12.70 11.08 4.37
CA TYR A 138 11.74 11.74 5.26
C TYR A 138 10.78 10.73 5.91
N PHE A 139 10.15 9.84 5.13
CA PHE A 139 9.21 8.88 5.68
C PHE A 139 9.88 7.80 6.54
N ALA A 140 11.08 7.35 6.17
CA ALA A 140 11.87 6.42 6.98
C ALA A 140 12.22 7.04 8.35
N ASN A 141 12.67 8.30 8.37
CA ASN A 141 12.95 9.01 9.62
C ASN A 141 11.67 9.25 10.45
N GLN A 142 10.53 9.52 9.81
CA GLN A 142 9.25 9.65 10.51
C GLN A 142 8.83 8.31 11.17
N ALA A 143 9.02 7.20 10.46
CA ALA A 143 8.74 5.87 10.98
C ALA A 143 9.67 5.50 12.15
N LEU A 144 10.97 5.79 12.03
CA LEU A 144 11.96 5.59 13.10
C LEU A 144 11.62 6.38 14.37
N ARG A 145 11.26 7.66 14.25
CA ARG A 145 10.82 8.46 15.41
C ARG A 145 9.59 7.87 16.09
N SER A 146 8.66 7.34 15.31
CA SER A 146 7.47 6.69 15.86
C SER A 146 7.81 5.41 16.65
N ILE A 147 8.89 4.71 16.31
CA ILE A 147 9.42 3.57 17.08
C ILE A 147 9.98 4.07 18.42
N ASP A 148 10.82 5.09 18.38
CA ASP A 148 11.46 5.66 19.58
C ASP A 148 10.41 6.19 20.57
N ASP A 149 9.40 6.90 20.07
CA ASP A 149 8.29 7.42 20.88
C ASP A 149 7.46 6.27 21.50
N ALA A 150 7.20 5.21 20.74
CA ALA A 150 6.49 4.03 21.24
C ALA A 150 7.28 3.27 22.31
N ALA A 151 8.61 3.22 22.19
CA ALA A 151 9.49 2.62 23.20
C ALA A 151 9.55 3.47 24.48
N ALA A 152 9.64 4.80 24.35
CA ALA A 152 9.64 5.72 25.49
C ALA A 152 8.29 5.77 26.24
N ALA A 153 7.17 5.52 25.58
CA ALA A 153 5.86 5.45 26.21
C ALA A 153 5.62 4.15 27.02
N GLN A 154 6.49 3.14 26.86
CA GLN A 154 6.40 1.83 27.53
C GLN A 154 7.39 1.69 28.70
N SER A 155 8.27 2.66 28.90
CA SER A 155 9.24 2.75 30.01
C SER A 155 8.76 3.63 31.15
#